data_AF-A0A2H2ZAV6-F1
#
_entry.id   AF-A0A2H2ZAV6-F1
#
_cell.length_a   1.000
_cell.length_b   1.000
_cell.length_c   1.000
_cell.angle_alpha   90.00
_cell.angle_beta   90.00
_cell.angle_gamma   90.00
#
_symmetry.space_group_name_H-M   'P 1'
#
loop_
_entity.id
_entity.type
_entity.pdbx_description
1 polymer ?
#
loop_
_entity_poly.entity_id
_entity_poly.type
_entity_poly.pdbx_seq_one_letter_code
_entity_poly.pdbx_strand_id
1 'polypeptide(L)' 'MVSINKAQPVPTVFRKNWTMLAAVFGAGFAWEIGFNSTMNKIWDSNNRGRQWKDIRHKYIEGGEDEE' A
#
# COMPACT_ATOMS: atom_id res chain seq x y z
N MET A 1 -32.47 -31.07 -32.27
CA MET A 1 -32.54 -29.78 -31.55
C MET A 1 -31.18 -29.55 -30.91
N VAL A 2 -30.28 -28.77 -31.54
CA VAL A 2 -28.91 -28.59 -31.03
C VAL A 2 -28.50 -27.12 -31.11
N SER A 3 -27.84 -26.70 -30.03
CA SER A 3 -27.00 -25.51 -29.83
C SER A 3 -27.69 -24.18 -29.65
N ILE A 4 -27.34 -23.47 -28.56
CA ILE A 4 -26.31 -22.42 -28.57
C ILE A 4 -25.65 -22.33 -27.18
N ASN A 5 -24.34 -22.64 -27.07
CA ASN A 5 -23.54 -22.23 -25.91
C ASN A 5 -23.16 -20.75 -26.09
N LYS A 6 -23.73 -19.84 -25.29
CA LYS A 6 -23.27 -18.44 -25.25
C LYS A 6 -21.97 -18.36 -24.45
N ALA A 7 -20.85 -18.19 -25.14
CA ALA A 7 -19.57 -17.88 -24.50
C ALA A 7 -19.69 -16.57 -23.69
N GLN A 8 -19.23 -16.60 -22.43
CA GLN A 8 -19.23 -15.44 -21.56
C GLN A 8 -18.18 -14.41 -22.06
N PRO A 9 -18.48 -13.10 -22.09
CA PRO A 9 -17.51 -12.10 -22.49
C PRO A 9 -16.40 -12.00 -21.43
N VAL A 10 -15.15 -12.24 -21.83
CA VAL A 10 -13.98 -12.03 -20.97
C VAL A 10 -13.78 -10.52 -20.70
N PRO A 11 -13.49 -10.11 -19.44
CA PRO A 11 -13.26 -8.70 -19.13
C PRO A 11 -12.10 -8.14 -19.95
N THR A 12 -12.21 -6.88 -20.37
CA THR A 12 -11.30 -6.25 -21.34
C THR A 12 -9.83 -6.28 -20.92
N VAL A 13 -9.56 -6.23 -19.62
CA VAL A 13 -8.19 -6.30 -19.05
C VAL A 13 -7.55 -7.69 -19.17
N PHE A 14 -8.35 -8.76 -19.27
CA PHE A 14 -7.88 -10.14 -19.41
C PHE A 14 -7.89 -10.64 -20.87
N ARG A 15 -8.32 -9.80 -21.82
CA ARG A 15 -8.48 -10.20 -23.21
C ARG A 15 -7.17 -10.22 -24.01
N LYS A 16 -6.13 -9.54 -23.52
CA LYS A 16 -4.78 -9.54 -24.12
C LYS A 16 -3.73 -9.84 -23.04
N ASN A 17 -2.71 -10.64 -23.37
CA ASN A 17 -1.66 -11.02 -22.41
C ASN A 17 -0.94 -9.79 -21.82
N TRP A 18 -0.60 -8.81 -22.66
CA TRP A 18 0.10 -7.61 -22.19
C TRP A 18 -0.78 -6.70 -21.33
N THR A 19 -2.11 -6.65 -21.58
CA THR A 19 -3.03 -5.85 -20.73
C THR A 19 -3.17 -6.46 -19.35
N MET A 20 -3.14 -7.80 -19.25
CA MET A 20 -3.11 -8.50 -17.97
C MET A 20 -1.84 -8.14 -17.18
N LEU A 21 -0.67 -8.18 -17.84
CA LEU A 21 0.61 -7.84 -17.20
C LEU A 21 0.61 -6.38 -16.70
N ALA A 22 0.15 -5.44 -17.54
CA ALA A 22 0.04 -4.03 -17.16
C ALA A 22 -0.92 -3.83 -15.97
N ALA A 23 -2.05 -4.54 -15.96
CA ALA A 23 -3.01 -4.49 -14.86
C ALA A 23 -2.43 -5.04 -13.55
N VAL A 24 -1.74 -6.17 -13.60
CA VAL A 24 -1.13 -6.80 -12.40
C VAL A 24 -0.03 -5.90 -11.83
N PHE A 25 0.87 -5.38 -12.66
CA PHE A 25 1.91 -4.47 -12.19
C PHE A 25 1.34 -3.15 -11.69
N GLY A 26 0.39 -2.55 -12.41
CA GLY A 26 -0.27 -1.33 -11.97
C GLY A 26 -0.99 -1.50 -10.64
N ALA A 27 -1.72 -2.61 -10.46
CA ALA A 27 -2.35 -2.95 -9.19
C ALA A 27 -1.33 -3.19 -8.08
N GLY A 28 -0.21 -3.86 -8.37
CA GLY A 28 0.89 -4.08 -7.44
C GLY A 28 1.46 -2.77 -6.89
N PHE A 29 1.80 -1.82 -7.77
CA PHE A 29 2.33 -0.52 -7.34
C PHE A 29 1.28 0.30 -6.56
N ALA A 30 0.04 0.33 -7.03
CA ALA A 30 -1.04 1.03 -6.33
C ALA A 30 -1.28 0.42 -4.92
N TRP A 31 -1.24 -0.91 -4.83
CA TRP A 31 -1.36 -1.63 -3.57
C TRP A 31 -0.20 -1.32 -2.63
N GLU A 32 1.05 -1.39 -3.10
CA GLU A 32 2.24 -1.10 -2.29
C GLU A 32 2.15 0.29 -1.64
N ILE A 33 1.85 1.33 -2.43
CA ILE A 33 1.76 2.71 -1.96
C ILE A 33 0.63 2.84 -0.92
N GLY A 34 -0.56 2.33 -1.23
CA GLY A 34 -1.73 2.43 -0.35
C GLY A 34 -1.53 1.64 0.94
N PHE A 35 -1.02 0.41 0.84
CA PHE A 35 -0.82 -0.50 1.95
C PHE A 35 0.25 0.05 2.91
N ASN A 36 1.43 0.42 2.41
CA ASN A 36 2.50 0.95 3.25
C ASN A 36 2.08 2.24 3.97
N SER A 37 1.45 3.17 3.26
CA SER A 37 0.96 4.42 3.87
C SER A 37 -0.07 4.15 4.97
N THR A 38 -1.00 3.22 4.74
CA THR A 38 -2.04 2.88 5.70
C THR A 38 -1.47 2.15 6.91
N MET A 39 -0.63 1.14 6.70
CA MET A 39 -0.05 0.35 7.79
C MET A 39 0.90 1.20 8.65
N ASN A 40 1.67 2.12 8.04
CA ASN A 40 2.48 3.07 8.78
C ASN A 40 1.61 3.95 9.69
N LYS A 41 0.49 4.47 9.20
CA LYS A 41 -0.44 5.27 10.04
C LYS A 41 -1.03 4.47 11.20
N ILE A 42 -1.42 3.22 10.96
CA ILE A 42 -1.95 2.33 12.01
C ILE A 42 -0.87 2.08 13.07
N TRP A 43 0.34 1.74 12.65
CA TRP A 43 1.48 1.54 13.55
C TRP A 43 1.79 2.79 14.35
N ASP A 44 1.87 3.94 13.68
CA ASP A 44 2.16 5.23 14.29
C ASP A 44 1.13 5.61 15.36
N SER A 45 -0.15 5.37 15.07
CA SER A 45 -1.24 5.62 16.01
C SER A 45 -1.16 4.71 17.23
N ASN A 46 -0.91 3.42 17.02
CA ASN A 46 -0.85 2.43 18.11
C ASN A 46 0.39 2.60 18.99
N ASN A 47 1.48 3.12 18.42
CA ASN A 47 2.76 3.26 19.12
C ASN A 47 3.09 4.71 19.48
N ARG A 48 2.09 5.61 19.41
CA ARG A 48 2.25 7.03 19.73
C ARG A 48 2.84 7.23 21.12
N GLY A 49 3.83 8.12 21.22
CA GLY A 49 4.55 8.43 22.46
C GLY A 49 5.68 7.46 22.79
N ARG A 50 5.84 6.37 22.02
CA ARG A 50 6.95 5.40 22.16
C ARG A 50 7.91 5.42 20.98
N GLN A 51 7.55 6.08 19.89
CA GLN A 51 8.39 6.13 18.71
C GLN A 51 9.51 7.15 18.91
N TRP A 52 10.68 6.88 18.31
CA TRP A 52 11.81 7.81 18.36
C TRP A 52 11.41 9.22 17.89
N LYS A 53 10.62 9.34 16.82
CA LYS A 53 10.12 10.63 16.32
C LYS A 53 9.30 11.41 17.35
N ASP A 54 8.64 10.71 18.29
CA ASP A 54 7.83 11.33 19.33
C ASP A 54 8.69 11.76 20.53
N ILE A 55 9.78 11.06 20.84
CA ILE A 55 10.59 11.29 22.05
C ILE A 55 11.93 11.99 21.80
N ARG A 56 12.39 12.06 20.54
CA ARG A 56 13.74 12.55 20.19
C ARG A 56 14.04 13.97 20.65
N HIS A 57 13.03 14.84 20.72
CA HIS A 57 13.20 16.23 21.15
C HIS A 57 13.85 16.31 22.54
N LYS A 58 13.46 15.40 23.46
CA LYS A 58 14.00 15.31 24.82
C LYS A 58 15.50 15.00 24.90
N TYR A 59 16.05 14.36 23.87
CA TYR A 59 17.44 13.88 23.86
C TYR A 59 18.35 14.70 22.93
N ILE A 60 17.75 15.47 22.02
CA ILE A 60 18.50 16.34 21.10
C ILE A 60 18.63 17.74 21.70
N GLU A 61 17.58 18.24 22.38
CA GLU A 61 17.63 19.52 23.11
C GLU A 61 18.28 19.35 24.49
N GLY A 62 18.11 18.19 25.14
CA GLY A 62 18.74 17.87 26.44
C GLY A 62 20.27 17.71 26.41
N GLY A 63 20.92 17.92 25.25
CA GLY A 63 22.37 18.10 25.17
C GLY A 63 22.82 19.56 25.34
N GLU A 64 21.89 20.53 25.30
CA GLU A 64 22.17 21.96 25.49
C GLU A 64 21.77 22.47 26.88
N ASP A 65 20.91 21.76 27.61
CA ASP A 65 20.45 22.12 28.97
C ASP A 65 21.22 21.38 30.11
N GLU A 66 22.22 20.56 29.77
CA GLU A 66 23.17 19.94 30.73
C GLU A 66 24.54 20.64 30.73
N GLU A 67 24.57 21.97 30.52
CA GLU A 67 25.70 22.87 30.83
C GLU A 67 25.20 24.08 31.66
#